data_AF-A0A2E7ZV20-F1
#
_entry.id   AF-A0A2E7ZV20-F1
#
_cell.length_a   1.000
_cell.length_b   1.000
_cell.length_c   1.000
_cell.angle_alpha   90.00
_cell.angle_beta   90.00
_cell.angle_gamma   90.00
#
_symmetry.space_group_name_H-M   'P 1'
#
loop_
_entity.id
_entity.type
_entity.pdbx_description
1 polymer ?
#
loop_
_entity_poly.entity_id
_entity_poly.type
_entity_poly.pdbx_seq_one_letter_code
_entity_poly.pdbx_strand_id
1 'polypeptide(L)'
;MPTGPGWSNALVLRGIETPRGCNSPSKRINWLLGLSDSKRAELMTDWMVELRQSSADSLPAIAQWLGVESGELVAGPFALRATALGIEQGALLTRHESRACVPWRSKLCGATQASDDDHGQWVAGALVTGRYQSFCLDGAFATMNPNHSSRWTAHELLHRAIGFAWRPDMPRWEHYRVNRLAELLPVVHWYGFDRFCRLDERGDYDPHTDAKSPDSPVEEALWWREPREHLQRRALLCDKMLSDAMAHYQSELSALASEAQTLEPTPAAHGLLNSSSDALAYVAGHMTRLEDEHIANMLCAVVRPLPAKDFSDMFKRIATVLDDLLFSDIELDPEIVHARALGRTLWDICHRTVHVLGTPPEAIDWTNVAAACDAAYLGDARLALEQIEIICVSMPRSSEILALGLLQDENLSTPWVDIDQLIEGVEAVAPATSVWLEHRGRLDEVIKSLACSVARGPLISRLRDTVQTLVPTEDRAKALVEFEYTLQGATRRDDLTEHLSSHLSGPVDNGWLRPNPVFRALRFDADIPEFAWHLQQGASIPQIGPGGTWLVGNVGGQVHVIHLQGPLESVWDALPCSIDEVSRLVETLAPDWGDHWLGELTHAGAVAVMPPPGTA
;
A
#
# COMPACT_ATOMS: atom_id res chain seq x y z
N MET A 1 13.05 -2.06 -17.55
CA MET A 1 14.50 -2.09 -17.27
C MET A 1 14.75 -0.86 -16.46
N PRO A 2 14.99 -1.02 -15.16
CA PRO A 2 15.25 0.10 -14.29
C PRO A 2 16.41 0.91 -14.87
N THR A 3 16.20 2.19 -15.20
CA THR A 3 17.32 3.11 -15.43
C THR A 3 18.11 3.18 -14.14
N GLY A 4 19.45 3.04 -14.16
CA GLY A 4 20.28 2.95 -12.94
C GLY A 4 19.91 3.96 -11.84
N PRO A 5 20.26 3.70 -10.58
CA PRO A 5 19.50 4.18 -9.41
C PRO A 5 19.43 5.71 -9.19
N GLY A 6 20.14 6.49 -10.01
CA GLY A 6 20.06 7.95 -10.03
C GLY A 6 20.94 8.64 -8.99
N TRP A 7 21.49 7.90 -8.02
CA TRP A 7 22.53 8.38 -7.10
C TRP A 7 23.93 7.92 -7.53
N SER A 8 24.94 8.79 -7.36
CA SER A 8 26.31 8.55 -7.85
C SER A 8 27.29 8.02 -6.80
N ASN A 9 26.99 8.18 -5.52
CA ASN A 9 27.85 7.78 -4.41
C ASN A 9 27.13 6.74 -3.55
N ALA A 10 27.86 5.76 -3.00
CA ALA A 10 27.29 4.81 -2.06
C ALA A 10 26.66 5.55 -0.86
N LEU A 11 25.39 5.24 -0.57
CA LEU A 11 24.72 5.72 0.64
C LEU A 11 25.03 4.76 1.79
N VAL A 12 25.49 5.29 2.92
CA VAL A 12 25.70 4.50 4.15
C VAL A 12 24.71 4.94 5.22
N LEU A 13 23.84 4.02 5.64
CA LEU A 13 22.96 4.19 6.79
C LEU A 13 23.58 3.51 8.00
N ARG A 14 24.02 4.31 8.97
CA ARG A 14 24.73 3.81 10.15
C ARG A 14 23.82 3.07 11.11
N GLY A 15 24.30 1.94 11.62
CA GLY A 15 23.62 1.19 12.67
C GLY A 15 23.73 1.87 14.04
N ILE A 16 22.94 1.41 15.01
CA ILE A 16 23.05 1.85 16.39
C ILE A 16 24.41 1.39 16.94
N GLU A 17 25.25 2.34 17.35
CA GLU A 17 26.55 2.03 17.92
C GLU A 17 26.42 1.21 19.22
N THR A 18 27.30 0.22 19.39
CA THR A 18 27.32 -0.62 20.60
C THR A 18 28.71 -0.66 21.24
N PRO A 19 28.81 -0.84 22.57
CA PRO A 19 30.10 -0.89 23.25
C PRO A 19 30.98 -2.05 22.77
N ARG A 20 32.30 -1.84 22.83
CA ARG A 20 33.29 -2.90 22.60
C ARG A 20 32.99 -4.10 23.51
N GLY A 21 32.77 -5.28 22.91
CA GLY A 21 32.42 -6.51 23.62
C GLY A 21 31.00 -7.03 23.33
N CYS A 22 30.11 -6.21 22.76
CA CYS A 22 28.81 -6.64 22.24
C CYS A 22 28.97 -7.28 20.86
N ASN A 23 29.64 -8.42 20.80
CA ASN A 23 30.05 -9.09 19.56
C ASN A 23 29.04 -10.09 18.98
N SER A 24 27.80 -10.08 19.46
CA SER A 24 26.73 -10.91 18.92
C SER A 24 25.39 -10.15 18.94
N PRO A 25 24.45 -10.50 18.04
CA PRO A 25 23.13 -9.88 18.00
C PRO A 25 22.43 -9.85 19.36
N SER A 26 22.35 -10.99 20.05
CA SER A 26 21.71 -11.08 21.36
C SER A 26 22.37 -10.19 22.42
N LYS A 27 23.71 -10.03 22.40
CA LYS A 27 24.40 -9.14 23.34
C LYS A 27 24.10 -7.67 23.04
N ARG A 28 24.04 -7.28 21.77
CA ARG A 28 23.69 -5.91 21.35
C ARG A 28 22.25 -5.56 21.72
N ILE A 29 21.31 -6.46 21.46
CA ILE A 29 19.90 -6.31 21.86
C ILE A 29 19.77 -6.20 23.39
N ASN A 30 20.39 -7.12 24.14
CA ASN A 30 20.33 -7.08 25.61
C ASN A 30 20.99 -5.82 26.19
N TRP A 31 22.05 -5.32 25.56
CA TRP A 31 22.65 -4.05 25.94
C TRP A 31 21.68 -2.88 25.72
N LEU A 32 21.08 -2.78 24.53
CA LEU A 32 20.12 -1.72 24.20
C LEU A 32 18.92 -1.74 25.17
N LEU A 33 18.33 -2.90 25.40
CA LEU A 33 17.21 -3.07 26.33
C LEU A 33 17.60 -2.89 27.80
N GLY A 34 18.88 -3.11 28.14
CA GLY A 34 19.41 -2.90 29.49
C GLY A 34 19.75 -1.45 29.83
N LEU A 35 19.70 -0.53 28.85
CA LEU A 35 19.81 0.90 29.11
C LEU A 35 18.57 1.40 29.88
N SER A 36 18.75 2.44 30.71
CA SER A 36 17.61 3.20 31.20
C SER A 36 16.93 3.94 30.06
N ASP A 37 15.61 4.14 30.13
CA ASP A 37 14.81 4.78 29.07
C ASP A 37 15.40 6.13 28.62
N SER A 38 15.88 6.97 29.55
CA SER A 38 16.54 8.24 29.22
C SER A 38 17.83 8.09 28.40
N LYS A 39 18.64 7.06 28.67
CA LYS A 39 19.90 6.80 27.94
C LYS A 39 19.62 6.18 26.58
N ARG A 40 18.62 5.30 26.51
CA ARG A 40 18.15 4.73 25.25
C ARG A 40 17.58 5.82 24.36
N ALA A 41 16.73 6.71 24.89
CA ALA A 41 16.21 7.86 24.16
C ALA A 41 17.32 8.78 23.63
N GLU A 42 18.34 9.09 24.44
CA GLU A 42 19.51 9.88 24.01
C GLU A 42 20.25 9.21 22.84
N LEU A 43 20.59 7.92 22.99
CA LEU A 43 21.25 7.12 21.94
C LEU A 43 20.43 7.07 20.66
N MET A 44 19.12 6.78 20.76
CA MET A 44 18.23 6.73 19.60
C MET A 44 18.12 8.09 18.92
N THR A 45 18.21 9.19 19.68
CA THR A 45 18.19 10.54 19.13
C THR A 45 19.46 10.87 18.36
N ASP A 46 20.64 10.50 18.89
CA ASP A 46 21.91 10.64 18.16
C ASP A 46 21.89 9.87 16.84
N TRP A 47 21.46 8.62 16.91
CA TRP A 47 21.33 7.76 15.75
C TRP A 47 20.34 8.31 14.71
N MET A 48 19.17 8.80 15.11
CA MET A 48 18.22 9.44 14.19
C MET A 48 18.80 10.68 13.52
N VAL A 49 19.55 11.52 14.25
CA VAL A 49 20.21 12.70 13.68
C VAL A 49 21.23 12.31 12.62
N GLU A 50 22.03 11.29 12.90
CA GLU A 50 23.01 10.76 11.96
C GLU A 50 22.35 10.18 10.70
N LEU A 51 21.29 9.37 10.86
CA LEU A 51 20.53 8.81 9.73
C LEU A 51 20.00 9.90 8.80
N ARG A 52 19.44 10.99 9.35
CA ARG A 52 18.96 12.12 8.53
C ARG A 52 20.11 12.75 7.73
N GLN A 53 21.23 13.02 8.41
CA GLN A 53 22.37 13.68 7.80
C GLN A 53 22.99 12.84 6.69
N SER A 54 23.10 11.52 6.89
CA SER A 54 23.72 10.65 5.89
C SER A 54 22.84 10.38 4.68
N SER A 55 21.51 10.53 4.80
CA SER A 55 20.55 10.14 3.74
C SER A 55 19.85 11.28 3.02
N ALA A 56 19.89 12.51 3.54
CA ALA A 56 19.12 13.64 3.02
C ALA A 56 19.30 13.88 1.51
N ASP A 57 20.53 13.84 1.01
CA ASP A 57 20.84 14.14 -0.39
C ASP A 57 20.46 12.99 -1.35
N SER A 58 20.41 11.75 -0.84
CA SER A 58 20.11 10.56 -1.65
C SER A 58 18.64 10.18 -1.65
N LEU A 59 17.86 10.70 -0.70
CA LEU A 59 16.47 10.32 -0.48
C LEU A 59 15.58 10.49 -1.73
N PRO A 60 15.62 11.61 -2.47
CA PRO A 60 14.78 11.77 -3.66
C PRO A 60 15.12 10.75 -4.76
N ALA A 61 16.40 10.44 -4.95
CA ALA A 61 16.84 9.47 -5.95
C ALA A 61 16.38 8.04 -5.58
N ILE A 62 16.46 7.68 -4.30
CA ILE A 62 15.97 6.38 -3.82
C ILE A 62 14.45 6.27 -3.96
N ALA A 63 13.71 7.32 -3.62
CA ALA A 63 12.26 7.36 -3.76
C ALA A 63 11.84 7.23 -5.23
N GLN A 64 12.53 7.95 -6.13
CA GLN A 64 12.35 7.84 -7.57
C GLN A 64 12.64 6.42 -8.09
N TRP A 65 13.77 5.83 -7.68
CA TRP A 65 14.14 4.46 -8.06
C TRP A 65 13.10 3.43 -7.64
N LEU A 66 12.50 3.60 -6.47
CA LEU A 66 11.43 2.75 -5.95
C LEU A 66 10.04 3.10 -6.51
N GLY A 67 9.87 4.23 -7.20
CA GLY A 67 8.57 4.67 -7.72
C GLY A 67 7.58 5.09 -6.62
N VAL A 68 8.08 5.70 -5.54
CA VAL A 68 7.32 6.16 -4.37
C VAL A 68 7.63 7.61 -4.01
N GLU A 69 6.79 8.23 -3.19
CA GLU A 69 7.08 9.53 -2.58
C GLU A 69 8.16 9.40 -1.49
N SER A 70 9.02 10.41 -1.34
CA SER A 70 10.08 10.40 -0.31
C SER A 70 9.54 10.21 1.11
N GLY A 71 8.30 10.64 1.37
CA GLY A 71 7.62 10.49 2.66
C GLY A 71 7.45 9.03 3.10
N GLU A 72 7.33 8.11 2.14
CA GLU A 72 7.28 6.66 2.38
C GLU A 72 8.51 6.13 3.08
N LEU A 73 9.66 6.62 2.64
CA LEU A 73 10.96 6.14 3.09
C LEU A 73 11.30 6.68 4.48
N VAL A 74 10.80 7.88 4.80
CA VAL A 74 11.05 8.56 6.08
C VAL A 74 9.83 8.53 7.00
N ALA A 75 8.91 7.59 6.79
CA ALA A 75 7.74 7.44 7.66
C ALA A 75 8.15 7.14 9.13
N GLY A 76 9.29 6.47 9.32
CA GLY A 76 9.98 6.25 10.59
C GLY A 76 11.47 5.96 10.38
N PRO A 77 12.33 6.07 11.42
CA PRO A 77 13.76 5.83 11.28
C PRO A 77 14.08 4.36 10.93
N PHE A 78 13.31 3.43 11.49
CA PHE A 78 13.43 2.02 11.14
C PHE A 78 12.82 1.70 9.77
N ALA A 79 11.83 2.47 9.30
CA ALA A 79 11.25 2.30 7.96
C ALA A 79 12.28 2.59 6.87
N LEU A 80 13.08 3.66 7.06
CA LEU A 80 14.19 4.01 6.18
C LEU A 80 15.20 2.87 6.07
N ARG A 81 15.58 2.27 7.20
CA ARG A 81 16.53 1.15 7.23
C ARG A 81 15.95 -0.15 6.69
N ALA A 82 14.70 -0.48 7.01
CA ALA A 82 14.01 -1.65 6.45
C ALA A 82 13.90 -1.56 4.91
N THR A 83 13.59 -0.36 4.41
CA THR A 83 13.61 -0.07 2.97
C THR A 83 15.00 -0.27 2.39
N ALA A 84 16.03 0.28 3.03
CA ALA A 84 17.41 0.14 2.57
C ALA A 84 17.86 -1.34 2.53
N LEU A 85 17.50 -2.16 3.52
CA LEU A 85 17.77 -3.60 3.48
C LEU A 85 17.10 -4.27 2.27
N GLY A 86 15.85 -3.90 1.95
CA GLY A 86 15.18 -4.41 0.75
C GLY A 86 15.92 -4.01 -0.54
N ILE A 87 16.27 -2.72 -0.68
CA ILE A 87 17.00 -2.18 -1.84
C ILE A 87 18.38 -2.84 -1.97
N GLU A 88 19.10 -3.01 -0.86
CA GLU A 88 20.41 -3.67 -0.83
C GLU A 88 20.32 -5.08 -1.42
N GLN A 89 19.22 -5.79 -1.17
CA GLN A 89 18.95 -7.10 -1.77
C GLN A 89 18.41 -7.03 -3.22
N GLY A 90 18.37 -5.84 -3.83
CA GLY A 90 17.88 -5.56 -5.18
C GLY A 90 16.36 -5.42 -5.30
N ALA A 91 15.62 -5.41 -4.19
CA ALA A 91 14.16 -5.39 -4.25
C ALA A 91 13.65 -4.04 -4.79
N LEU A 92 12.63 -4.12 -5.65
CA LEU A 92 11.85 -3.00 -6.14
C LEU A 92 10.42 -3.13 -5.67
N LEU A 93 9.64 -2.06 -5.86
CA LEU A 93 8.20 -2.05 -5.63
C LEU A 93 7.46 -2.16 -6.95
N THR A 94 6.30 -2.81 -6.90
CA THR A 94 5.33 -2.78 -7.99
C THR A 94 3.96 -2.45 -7.42
N ARG A 95 3.22 -1.53 -8.04
CA ARG A 95 1.85 -1.22 -7.61
C ARG A 95 0.92 -2.33 -8.06
N HIS A 96 0.11 -2.86 -7.14
CA HIS A 96 -0.79 -3.97 -7.47
C HIS A 96 -1.78 -3.61 -8.59
N GLU A 97 -2.28 -2.38 -8.62
CA GLU A 97 -3.26 -1.91 -9.63
C GLU A 97 -2.67 -1.78 -11.03
N SER A 98 -1.36 -1.54 -11.14
CA SER A 98 -0.69 -1.38 -12.43
C SER A 98 0.09 -2.62 -12.83
N ARG A 99 -0.06 -3.73 -12.11
CA ARG A 99 0.68 -4.97 -12.35
C ARG A 99 -0.31 -6.10 -12.51
N ALA A 100 -0.29 -6.74 -13.67
CA ALA A 100 -1.20 -7.86 -13.93
C ALA A 100 -1.09 -8.91 -12.84
N CYS A 101 -2.23 -9.28 -12.27
CA CYS A 101 -2.34 -10.38 -11.33
C CYS A 101 -1.86 -11.67 -12.01
N VAL A 102 -1.08 -12.48 -11.29
CA VAL A 102 -0.62 -13.76 -11.83
C VAL A 102 -1.82 -14.71 -11.86
N PRO A 103 -2.19 -15.29 -13.02
CA PRO A 103 -3.35 -16.15 -13.11
C PRO A 103 -3.14 -17.40 -12.25
N TRP A 104 -4.03 -17.57 -11.26
CA TRP A 104 -4.03 -18.75 -10.39
C TRP A 104 -4.84 -19.88 -11.03
N ARG A 105 -4.21 -20.60 -11.96
CA ARG A 105 -4.83 -21.75 -12.63
C ARG A 105 -5.30 -22.76 -11.59
N SER A 106 -6.44 -23.40 -11.80
CA SER A 106 -7.03 -24.37 -10.87
C SER A 106 -6.06 -25.48 -10.42
N LYS A 107 -5.11 -25.88 -11.29
CA LYS A 107 -4.06 -26.86 -10.96
C LYS A 107 -3.01 -26.36 -9.95
N LEU A 108 -2.83 -25.04 -9.83
CA LEU A 108 -1.90 -24.39 -8.92
C LEU A 108 -2.59 -23.91 -7.63
N CYS A 109 -3.93 -23.88 -7.62
CA CYS A 109 -4.70 -23.51 -6.45
C CYS A 109 -4.44 -24.49 -5.29
N GLY A 110 -4.26 -23.93 -4.10
CA GLY A 110 -4.25 -24.66 -2.85
C GLY A 110 -5.63 -25.24 -2.49
N ALA A 111 -5.86 -25.48 -1.20
CA ALA A 111 -7.18 -25.87 -0.72
C ALA A 111 -8.26 -24.87 -1.19
N THR A 112 -9.46 -25.34 -1.54
CA THR A 112 -10.57 -24.52 -2.08
C THR A 112 -10.98 -23.35 -1.19
N GLN A 113 -10.55 -23.33 0.07
CA GLN A 113 -10.80 -22.24 1.02
C GLN A 113 -9.83 -21.07 0.87
N ALA A 114 -8.78 -21.20 0.05
CA ALA A 114 -7.76 -20.18 -0.17
C ALA A 114 -7.89 -19.45 -1.53
N SER A 115 -8.84 -19.85 -2.37
CA SER A 115 -9.17 -19.14 -3.61
C SER A 115 -10.19 -18.03 -3.35
N ASP A 116 -9.94 -16.87 -3.93
CA ASP A 116 -10.87 -15.75 -3.98
C ASP A 116 -11.35 -15.60 -5.44
N ASP A 117 -12.66 -15.75 -5.66
CA ASP A 117 -13.28 -15.67 -6.99
C ASP A 117 -13.22 -14.25 -7.57
N ASP A 118 -13.10 -13.24 -6.69
CA ASP A 118 -12.99 -11.84 -7.07
C ASP A 118 -11.52 -11.41 -7.31
N HIS A 119 -10.55 -12.32 -7.15
CA HIS A 119 -9.14 -12.00 -7.39
C HIS A 119 -8.89 -11.47 -8.82
N GLY A 120 -8.30 -10.29 -8.91
CA GLY A 120 -8.04 -9.60 -10.17
C GLY A 120 -9.23 -8.77 -10.69
N GLN A 121 -10.32 -8.66 -9.94
CA GLN A 121 -11.49 -7.86 -10.34
C GLN A 121 -11.50 -6.50 -9.66
N TRP A 122 -11.92 -5.46 -10.38
CA TRP A 122 -12.18 -4.15 -9.80
C TRP A 122 -13.56 -4.12 -9.14
N VAL A 123 -13.60 -3.98 -7.81
CA VAL A 123 -14.84 -3.91 -7.04
C VAL A 123 -14.84 -2.62 -6.22
N ALA A 124 -15.87 -1.80 -6.42
CA ALA A 124 -16.03 -0.52 -5.73
C ALA A 124 -14.76 0.36 -5.77
N GLY A 125 -14.04 0.34 -6.90
CA GLY A 125 -12.86 1.15 -7.12
C GLY A 125 -11.56 0.68 -6.49
N ALA A 126 -11.52 -0.54 -5.98
CA ALA A 126 -10.31 -1.21 -5.57
C ALA A 126 -10.11 -2.48 -6.39
N LEU A 127 -8.86 -2.76 -6.78
CA LEU A 127 -8.51 -4.04 -7.36
C LEU A 127 -8.51 -5.09 -6.24
N VAL A 128 -9.48 -6.01 -6.29
CA VAL A 128 -9.56 -7.11 -5.33
C VAL A 128 -8.40 -8.04 -5.58
N THR A 129 -7.59 -8.25 -4.55
CA THR A 129 -6.49 -9.19 -4.59
C THR A 129 -6.74 -10.23 -3.51
N GLY A 130 -7.12 -11.43 -3.95
CA GLY A 130 -7.27 -12.59 -3.07
C GLY A 130 -6.05 -12.71 -2.15
N ARG A 131 -6.30 -12.67 -0.83
CA ARG A 131 -5.27 -12.54 0.21
C ARG A 131 -4.11 -13.52 0.05
N TYR A 132 -4.41 -14.75 -0.40
CA TYR A 132 -3.43 -15.83 -0.56
C TYR A 132 -3.05 -16.10 -2.02
N GLN A 133 -3.59 -15.33 -2.97
CA GLN A 133 -3.16 -15.37 -4.37
C GLN A 133 -2.19 -14.22 -4.68
N SER A 134 -2.33 -13.08 -3.99
CA SER A 134 -1.39 -11.94 -4.13
C SER A 134 -0.17 -12.03 -3.23
N PHE A 135 -0.27 -12.74 -2.11
CA PHE A 135 0.80 -12.80 -1.13
C PHE A 135 1.81 -13.91 -1.43
N CYS A 136 2.81 -13.62 -2.26
CA CYS A 136 3.90 -14.56 -2.57
C CYS A 136 5.19 -14.16 -1.84
N LEU A 137 5.61 -14.95 -0.85
CA LEU A 137 6.90 -14.76 -0.16
C LEU A 137 8.09 -14.98 -1.10
N ASP A 138 7.90 -15.84 -2.10
CA ASP A 138 8.81 -16.08 -3.23
C ASP A 138 8.66 -15.06 -4.38
N GLY A 139 7.98 -13.94 -4.16
CA GLY A 139 7.93 -12.85 -5.13
C GLY A 139 9.27 -12.10 -5.21
N ALA A 140 9.70 -11.77 -6.43
CA ALA A 140 10.94 -11.02 -6.64
C ALA A 140 10.82 -9.57 -6.15
N PHE A 141 9.66 -8.94 -6.35
CA PHE A 141 9.38 -7.55 -5.98
C PHE A 141 8.36 -7.44 -4.85
N ALA A 142 8.44 -6.36 -4.09
CA ALA A 142 7.48 -6.00 -3.06
C ALA A 142 6.22 -5.40 -3.70
N THR A 143 5.03 -5.78 -3.20
CA THR A 143 3.76 -5.29 -3.75
C THR A 143 3.29 -4.07 -2.97
N MET A 144 3.22 -2.93 -3.63
CA MET A 144 2.76 -1.68 -3.06
C MET A 144 1.25 -1.51 -3.30
N ASN A 145 0.50 -1.26 -2.23
CA ASN A 145 -0.88 -0.83 -2.31
C ASN A 145 -0.95 0.69 -2.02
N PRO A 146 -1.29 1.53 -3.02
CA PRO A 146 -1.44 2.98 -2.81
C PRO A 146 -2.49 3.34 -1.76
N ASN A 147 -3.47 2.45 -1.51
CA ASN A 147 -4.57 2.66 -0.57
C ASN A 147 -4.20 2.28 0.87
N HIS A 148 -3.05 1.65 1.11
CA HIS A 148 -2.57 1.33 2.46
C HIS A 148 -1.82 2.51 3.08
N SER A 149 -1.62 2.48 4.41
CA SER A 149 -0.72 3.42 5.06
C SER A 149 0.74 3.32 4.54
N SER A 150 1.49 4.41 4.65
CA SER A 150 2.92 4.51 4.25
C SER A 150 3.87 3.50 4.93
N ARG A 151 3.38 2.81 5.96
CA ARG A 151 4.04 1.69 6.66
C ARG A 151 4.25 0.47 5.76
N TRP A 152 3.35 0.31 4.80
CA TRP A 152 3.29 -0.86 3.92
C TRP A 152 4.55 -1.02 3.08
N THR A 153 5.12 0.09 2.61
CA THR A 153 6.32 0.07 1.78
C THR A 153 7.50 -0.60 2.49
N ALA A 154 7.83 -0.14 3.70
CA ALA A 154 8.93 -0.69 4.47
C ALA A 154 8.67 -2.12 4.93
N HIS A 155 7.42 -2.45 5.29
CA HIS A 155 7.01 -3.81 5.64
C HIS A 155 7.24 -4.81 4.50
N GLU A 156 6.78 -4.49 3.30
CA GLU A 156 6.93 -5.36 2.13
C GLU A 156 8.39 -5.47 1.66
N LEU A 157 9.18 -4.39 1.75
CA LEU A 157 10.61 -4.45 1.44
C LEU A 157 11.38 -5.28 2.47
N LEU A 158 10.96 -5.29 3.74
CA LEU A 158 11.56 -6.11 4.77
C LEU A 158 11.31 -7.60 4.53
N HIS A 159 10.14 -7.98 4.02
CA HIS A 159 9.90 -9.33 3.49
C HIS A 159 10.94 -9.72 2.44
N ARG A 160 11.27 -8.81 1.52
CA ARG A 160 12.27 -9.07 0.47
C ARG A 160 13.71 -9.11 0.98
N ALA A 161 14.02 -8.41 2.07
CA ALA A 161 15.30 -8.48 2.74
C ALA A 161 15.50 -9.81 3.48
N ILE A 162 14.45 -10.29 4.16
CA ILE A 162 14.45 -11.58 4.85
C ILE A 162 14.50 -12.73 3.83
N GLY A 163 13.73 -12.60 2.74
CA GLY A 163 13.61 -13.61 1.73
C GLY A 163 12.69 -14.75 2.14
N PHE A 164 12.85 -15.87 1.44
CA PHE A 164 11.96 -17.02 1.51
C PHE A 164 12.75 -18.28 1.87
N ALA A 165 12.06 -19.33 2.33
CA ALA A 165 12.65 -20.62 2.65
C ALA A 165 11.88 -21.74 1.99
N TRP A 166 12.57 -22.57 1.21
CA TRP A 166 11.95 -23.66 0.45
C TRP A 166 13.00 -24.65 -0.08
N ARG A 167 12.58 -25.91 -0.19
CA ARG A 167 13.24 -26.96 -0.96
C ARG A 167 12.16 -27.93 -1.48
N PRO A 168 12.40 -28.65 -2.59
CA PRO A 168 11.37 -29.48 -3.22
C PRO A 168 10.77 -30.55 -2.29
N ASP A 169 11.54 -31.02 -1.30
CA ASP A 169 11.16 -32.07 -0.37
C ASP A 169 10.77 -31.54 1.02
N MET A 170 10.57 -30.23 1.18
CA MET A 170 10.24 -29.62 2.48
C MET A 170 8.84 -30.06 2.94
N PRO A 171 8.72 -30.70 4.11
CA PRO A 171 7.41 -31.07 4.64
C PRO A 171 6.53 -29.85 4.91
N ARG A 172 5.20 -29.99 4.77
CA ARG A 172 4.23 -28.91 5.06
C ARG A 172 4.40 -28.28 6.43
N TRP A 173 4.74 -29.08 7.44
CA TRP A 173 5.02 -28.59 8.79
C TRP A 173 6.26 -27.70 8.85
N GLU A 174 7.31 -28.05 8.11
CA GLU A 174 8.49 -27.21 8.02
C GLU A 174 8.18 -25.93 7.23
N HIS A 175 7.42 -26.02 6.14
CA HIS A 175 6.92 -24.86 5.41
C HIS A 175 6.14 -23.89 6.31
N TYR A 176 5.22 -24.41 7.13
CA TYR A 176 4.50 -23.62 8.12
C TYR A 176 5.46 -22.84 9.04
N ARG A 177 6.46 -23.52 9.62
CA ARG A 177 7.39 -22.90 10.57
C ARG A 177 8.29 -21.85 9.91
N VAL A 178 8.75 -22.09 8.68
CA VAL A 178 9.60 -21.11 7.98
C VAL A 178 8.81 -19.89 7.49
N ASN A 179 7.55 -20.06 7.08
CA ASN A 179 6.69 -18.93 6.71
C ASN A 179 6.31 -18.09 7.93
N ARG A 180 6.02 -18.72 9.07
CA ARG A 180 5.81 -18.01 10.34
C ARG A 180 7.04 -17.18 10.74
N LEU A 181 8.23 -17.74 10.52
CA LEU A 181 9.49 -17.02 10.69
C LEU A 181 9.62 -15.85 9.70
N ALA A 182 9.28 -16.04 8.42
CA ALA A 182 9.33 -14.99 7.40
C ALA A 182 8.46 -13.77 7.77
N GLU A 183 7.28 -14.01 8.35
CA GLU A 183 6.37 -12.97 8.83
C GLU A 183 6.82 -12.26 10.11
N LEU A 184 7.68 -12.90 10.90
CA LEU A 184 7.98 -12.45 12.26
C LEU A 184 8.51 -11.02 12.29
N LEU A 185 9.60 -10.76 11.57
CA LEU A 185 10.26 -9.46 11.61
C LEU A 185 9.45 -8.35 10.90
N PRO A 186 8.74 -8.58 9.78
CA PRO A 186 7.82 -7.62 9.18
C PRO A 186 6.66 -7.24 10.11
N VAL A 187 6.11 -8.19 10.87
CA VAL A 187 5.08 -7.91 11.90
C VAL A 187 5.66 -7.14 13.08
N VAL A 188 6.82 -7.56 13.62
CA VAL A 188 7.54 -6.83 14.69
C VAL A 188 7.87 -5.40 14.23
N HIS A 189 8.30 -5.25 12.98
CA HIS A 189 8.59 -3.97 12.39
C HIS A 189 7.35 -3.11 12.30
N TRP A 190 6.27 -3.63 11.72
CA TRP A 190 4.99 -2.93 11.66
C TRP A 190 4.59 -2.49 13.07
N TYR A 191 4.24 -3.38 13.98
CA TYR A 191 3.58 -3.00 15.24
C TYR A 191 4.49 -2.34 16.28
N GLY A 192 5.83 -2.43 16.15
CA GLY A 192 6.76 -1.82 17.10
C GLY A 192 7.73 -0.83 16.47
N PHE A 193 8.69 -1.31 15.67
CA PHE A 193 9.78 -0.45 15.18
C PHE A 193 9.32 0.73 14.34
N ASP A 194 8.43 0.50 13.37
CA ASP A 194 7.93 1.54 12.48
C ASP A 194 7.05 2.58 13.21
N ARG A 195 6.53 2.23 14.39
CA ARG A 195 5.82 3.18 15.26
C ARG A 195 6.77 4.05 16.08
N PHE A 196 8.01 3.62 16.29
CA PHE A 196 8.99 4.38 17.05
C PHE A 196 9.29 5.73 16.36
N CYS A 197 8.96 6.84 17.05
CA CYS A 197 9.11 8.20 16.54
C CYS A 197 8.39 8.47 15.20
N ARG A 198 7.28 7.79 14.91
CA ARG A 198 6.51 7.99 13.68
C ARG A 198 5.81 9.38 13.64
N LEU A 199 5.14 9.63 12.51
CA LEU A 199 4.45 10.86 12.09
C LEU A 199 3.38 11.39 13.07
N ASP A 200 2.74 10.52 13.86
CA ASP A 200 1.58 10.86 14.70
C ASP A 200 1.76 10.44 16.17
N GLU A 201 1.91 11.41 17.09
CA GLU A 201 1.86 11.16 18.54
C GLU A 201 0.42 11.05 19.07
N ARG A 202 -0.48 10.40 18.35
CA ARG A 202 -1.87 10.24 18.80
C ARG A 202 -2.00 8.99 19.67
N GLY A 203 -1.65 9.10 20.95
CA GLY A 203 -2.06 8.16 22.00
C GLY A 203 -1.97 6.67 21.67
N ASP A 204 -2.94 5.89 22.18
CA ASP A 204 -3.07 4.46 21.89
C ASP A 204 -3.39 4.24 20.40
N TYR A 205 -2.56 3.43 19.74
CA TYR A 205 -2.72 3.02 18.34
C TYR A 205 -4.08 2.37 18.10
N ASP A 206 -4.84 2.86 17.10
CA ASP A 206 -5.99 2.15 16.54
C ASP A 206 -5.60 1.54 15.18
N PRO A 207 -5.41 0.20 15.12
CA PRO A 207 -5.04 -0.49 13.88
C PRO A 207 -6.05 -0.30 12.74
N HIS A 208 -7.32 -0.04 13.04
CA HIS A 208 -8.39 0.04 12.05
C HIS A 208 -8.47 1.42 11.39
N THR A 209 -8.19 2.49 12.13
CA THR A 209 -8.15 3.86 11.60
C THR A 209 -6.80 4.18 10.97
N ASP A 210 -5.71 3.80 11.64
CA ASP A 210 -4.36 4.25 11.27
C ASP A 210 -3.79 3.47 10.08
N ALA A 211 -4.25 2.23 9.84
CA ALA A 211 -3.89 1.48 8.64
C ALA A 211 -4.50 2.08 7.35
N LYS A 212 -5.53 2.93 7.48
CA LYS A 212 -6.32 3.48 6.38
C LYS A 212 -6.01 4.95 6.06
N SER A 213 -5.08 5.59 6.77
CA SER A 213 -4.62 6.95 6.42
C SER A 213 -3.53 6.85 5.35
N PRO A 214 -3.85 7.18 4.08
CA PRO A 214 -2.95 6.92 2.95
C PRO A 214 -1.83 7.96 2.84
N ASP A 215 -1.92 9.10 3.51
CA ASP A 215 -0.98 10.19 3.30
C ASP A 215 0.12 10.22 4.38
N SER A 216 1.34 10.47 3.93
CA SER A 216 2.49 10.75 4.79
C SER A 216 3.50 11.60 4.02
N PRO A 217 3.16 12.85 3.68
CA PRO A 217 4.15 13.76 3.13
C PRO A 217 5.36 13.82 4.06
N VAL A 218 6.56 14.08 3.50
CA VAL A 218 7.79 14.24 4.32
C VAL A 218 7.55 15.30 5.41
N GLU A 219 6.64 16.25 5.13
CA GLU A 219 6.04 17.28 6.01
C GLU A 219 5.57 16.78 7.35
N GLU A 220 5.02 15.58 7.37
CA GLU A 220 4.47 14.98 8.57
C GLU A 220 5.51 14.11 9.29
N ALA A 221 6.71 13.90 8.71
CA ALA A 221 7.79 13.16 9.34
C ALA A 221 8.47 13.96 10.45
N LEU A 222 7.85 13.92 11.63
CA LEU A 222 8.33 14.61 12.83
C LEU A 222 9.75 14.18 13.19
N TRP A 223 10.05 12.86 13.17
CA TRP A 223 11.42 12.40 13.37
C TRP A 223 12.39 12.82 12.27
N TRP A 224 11.96 13.37 11.14
CA TRP A 224 12.82 13.88 10.08
C TRP A 224 13.11 15.38 10.24
N ARG A 225 12.13 16.13 10.76
CA ARG A 225 12.13 17.61 10.76
C ARG A 225 12.43 18.24 12.11
N GLU A 226 11.99 17.61 13.19
CA GLU A 226 12.08 18.22 14.51
C GLU A 226 13.54 18.42 14.94
N PRO A 227 13.83 19.48 15.72
CA PRO A 227 15.14 19.67 16.31
C PRO A 227 15.45 18.57 17.32
N ARG A 228 16.74 18.36 17.58
CA ARG A 228 17.25 17.29 18.46
C ARG A 228 16.54 17.22 19.82
N GLU A 229 16.25 18.36 20.45
CA GLU A 229 15.61 18.41 21.77
C GLU A 229 14.20 17.80 21.76
N HIS A 230 13.40 18.08 20.72
CA HIS A 230 12.06 17.51 20.56
C HIS A 230 12.13 16.01 20.24
N LEU A 231 13.13 15.59 19.47
CA LEU A 231 13.35 14.16 19.18
C LEU A 231 13.69 13.35 20.40
N GLN A 232 14.48 13.89 21.33
CA GLN A 232 14.80 13.19 22.56
C GLN A 232 13.55 12.95 23.40
N ARG A 233 12.66 13.95 23.48
CA ARG A 233 11.37 13.80 24.13
C ARG A 233 10.50 12.74 23.45
N ARG A 234 10.45 12.75 22.11
CA ARG A 234 9.72 11.77 21.30
C ARG A 234 10.25 10.36 21.50
N ALA A 235 11.58 10.18 21.43
CA ALA A 235 12.23 8.90 21.65
C ALA A 235 11.93 8.34 23.04
N LEU A 236 11.84 9.20 24.06
CA LEU A 236 11.44 8.79 25.42
C LEU A 236 9.96 8.35 25.49
N LEU A 237 9.05 9.07 24.83
CA LEU A 237 7.62 8.73 24.80
C LEU A 237 7.35 7.43 24.03
N CYS A 238 8.08 7.21 22.93
CA CYS A 238 7.93 6.04 22.06
C CYS A 238 8.76 4.83 22.51
N ASP A 239 9.56 4.96 23.57
CA ASP A 239 10.51 3.93 24.01
C ASP A 239 9.84 2.56 24.28
N LYS A 240 8.62 2.59 24.83
CA LYS A 240 7.81 1.40 25.06
C LYS A 240 7.59 0.58 23.77
N MET A 241 7.48 1.22 22.61
CA MET A 241 7.25 0.53 21.34
C MET A 241 8.44 -0.32 20.91
N LEU A 242 9.66 0.13 21.21
CA LEU A 242 10.88 -0.65 20.97
C LEU A 242 10.93 -1.89 21.89
N SER A 243 10.60 -1.70 23.17
CA SER A 243 10.56 -2.79 24.15
C SER A 243 9.46 -3.82 23.81
N ASP A 244 8.27 -3.35 23.44
CA ASP A 244 7.15 -4.20 23.06
C ASP A 244 7.46 -4.97 21.76
N ALA A 245 8.13 -4.36 20.77
CA ALA A 245 8.59 -5.07 19.56
C ALA A 245 9.52 -6.24 19.91
N MET A 246 10.49 -6.02 20.81
CA MET A 246 11.42 -7.06 21.23
C MET A 246 10.76 -8.14 22.08
N ALA A 247 9.81 -7.77 22.94
CA ALA A 247 9.01 -8.73 23.67
C ALA A 247 8.18 -9.61 22.73
N HIS A 248 7.56 -9.02 21.70
CA HIS A 248 6.81 -9.76 20.69
C HIS A 248 7.72 -10.71 19.89
N TYR A 249 8.88 -10.23 19.43
CA TYR A 249 9.89 -11.05 18.76
C TYR A 249 10.29 -12.27 19.60
N GLN A 250 10.61 -12.07 20.88
CA GLN A 250 10.98 -13.16 21.79
C GLN A 250 9.82 -14.11 22.09
N SER A 251 8.61 -13.59 22.22
CA SER A 251 7.41 -14.40 22.46
C SER A 251 7.12 -15.33 21.28
N GLU A 252 7.26 -14.84 20.05
CA GLU A 252 7.08 -15.63 18.83
C GLU A 252 8.15 -16.71 18.67
N LEU A 253 9.42 -16.39 18.93
CA LEU A 253 10.48 -17.40 18.93
C LEU A 253 10.25 -18.49 20.01
N SER A 254 9.74 -18.10 21.17
CA SER A 254 9.38 -19.03 22.25
C SER A 254 8.21 -19.93 21.84
N ALA A 255 7.20 -19.37 21.16
CA ALA A 255 6.09 -20.14 20.61
C ALA A 255 6.61 -21.17 19.60
N LEU A 256 7.41 -20.76 18.60
CA LEU A 256 8.02 -21.66 17.61
C LEU A 256 8.89 -22.77 18.24
N ALA A 257 9.57 -22.49 19.35
CA ALA A 257 10.32 -23.50 20.09
C ALA A 257 9.41 -24.51 20.79
N SER A 258 8.26 -24.08 21.30
CA SER A 258 7.23 -24.95 21.88
C SER A 258 6.58 -25.83 20.80
N GLU A 259 6.23 -25.26 19.65
CA GLU A 259 5.65 -26.00 18.53
C GLU A 259 6.56 -27.11 18.01
N ALA A 260 7.89 -26.90 18.06
CA ALA A 260 8.86 -27.93 17.69
C ALA A 260 8.76 -29.18 18.58
N GLN A 261 8.24 -29.04 19.80
CA GLN A 261 8.06 -30.14 20.76
C GLN A 261 6.67 -30.76 20.67
N THR A 262 5.63 -29.94 20.48
CA THR A 262 4.23 -30.38 20.49
C THR A 262 3.71 -30.82 19.12
N LEU A 263 4.32 -30.32 18.03
CA LEU A 263 3.80 -30.44 16.65
C LEU A 263 2.40 -29.83 16.48
N GLU A 264 2.04 -28.88 17.34
CA GLU A 264 0.75 -28.18 17.30
C GLU A 264 0.96 -26.67 17.15
N PRO A 265 0.19 -25.99 16.28
CA PRO A 265 0.23 -24.53 16.19
C PRO A 265 -0.07 -23.86 17.53
N THR A 266 0.83 -22.98 17.98
CA THR A 266 0.69 -22.19 19.20
C THR A 266 0.46 -20.73 18.83
N PRO A 267 -0.71 -20.15 19.13
CA PRO A 267 -0.95 -18.73 18.90
C PRO A 267 -0.01 -17.90 19.76
N ALA A 268 0.50 -16.79 19.21
CA ALA A 268 1.28 -15.84 20.00
C ALA A 268 0.39 -15.07 20.98
N ALA A 269 0.99 -14.55 22.04
CA ALA A 269 0.26 -13.89 23.13
C ALA A 269 -0.40 -12.55 22.74
N HIS A 270 -0.01 -11.94 21.61
CA HIS A 270 -0.58 -10.68 21.15
C HIS A 270 -1.92 -10.92 20.45
N GLY A 271 -3.03 -10.64 21.14
CA GLY A 271 -4.39 -11.08 20.80
C GLY A 271 -5.01 -10.62 19.47
N LEU A 272 -4.30 -9.82 18.65
CA LEU A 272 -4.75 -9.42 17.30
C LEU A 272 -3.81 -9.92 16.19
N LEU A 273 -2.64 -10.46 16.53
CA LEU A 273 -1.57 -10.78 15.59
C LEU A 273 -1.17 -12.24 15.75
N ASN A 274 -1.68 -13.06 14.83
CA ASN A 274 -1.43 -14.48 14.84
C ASN A 274 -0.64 -14.88 13.58
N SER A 275 0.68 -14.73 13.64
CA SER A 275 1.60 -15.19 12.59
C SER A 275 1.42 -16.68 12.26
N SER A 276 0.90 -17.47 13.20
CA SER A 276 0.52 -18.87 12.98
C SER A 276 -0.62 -19.01 11.96
N SER A 277 -1.69 -18.22 12.05
CA SER A 277 -2.80 -18.33 11.09
C SER A 277 -2.40 -17.91 9.69
N ASP A 278 -1.56 -16.88 9.57
CA ASP A 278 -1.07 -16.42 8.27
C ASP A 278 -0.14 -17.46 7.63
N ALA A 279 0.75 -18.07 8.42
CA ALA A 279 1.60 -19.16 7.96
C ALA A 279 0.80 -20.41 7.56
N LEU A 280 -0.23 -20.80 8.32
CA LEU A 280 -1.12 -21.91 7.97
C LEU A 280 -1.86 -21.64 6.67
N ALA A 281 -2.37 -20.42 6.51
CA ALA A 281 -3.09 -20.05 5.31
C ALA A 281 -2.17 -19.94 4.08
N TYR A 282 -0.93 -19.47 4.25
CA TYR A 282 0.09 -19.52 3.19
C TYR A 282 0.34 -20.96 2.74
N VAL A 283 0.56 -21.89 3.67
CA VAL A 283 0.74 -23.31 3.35
C VAL A 283 -0.52 -23.85 2.64
N ALA A 284 -1.72 -23.52 3.13
CA ALA A 284 -2.95 -23.97 2.51
C ALA A 284 -3.13 -23.43 1.08
N GLY A 285 -2.72 -22.19 0.80
CA GLY A 285 -2.89 -21.51 -0.49
C GLY A 285 -1.80 -21.80 -1.52
N HIS A 286 -0.55 -22.07 -1.09
CA HIS A 286 0.61 -22.14 -1.99
C HIS A 286 1.27 -23.51 -2.11
N MET A 287 1.01 -24.49 -1.24
CA MET A 287 1.75 -25.77 -1.29
C MET A 287 1.60 -26.49 -2.63
N THR A 288 0.39 -26.57 -3.20
CA THR A 288 0.17 -27.18 -4.53
C THR A 288 1.05 -26.54 -5.60
N ARG A 289 1.15 -25.21 -5.59
CA ARG A 289 1.99 -24.43 -6.51
C ARG A 289 3.48 -24.67 -6.29
N LEU A 290 3.91 -24.70 -5.02
CA LEU A 290 5.32 -24.92 -4.65
C LEU A 290 5.77 -26.37 -4.92
N GLU A 291 4.84 -27.31 -5.02
CA GLU A 291 5.06 -28.72 -5.40
C GLU A 291 5.03 -28.95 -6.93
N ASP A 292 4.56 -27.98 -7.74
CA ASP A 292 4.59 -28.08 -9.21
C ASP A 292 6.05 -28.12 -9.71
N GLU A 293 6.37 -29.12 -10.52
CA GLU A 293 7.75 -29.40 -10.98
C GLU A 293 8.37 -28.19 -11.72
N HIS A 294 7.59 -27.45 -12.50
CA HIS A 294 8.12 -26.32 -13.25
C HIS A 294 8.38 -25.13 -12.35
N ILE A 295 7.52 -24.89 -11.37
CA ILE A 295 7.74 -23.88 -10.33
C ILE A 295 8.95 -24.25 -9.47
N ALA A 296 9.06 -25.51 -9.06
CA ALA A 296 10.18 -26.00 -8.27
C ALA A 296 11.53 -25.83 -9.00
N ASN A 297 11.59 -26.22 -10.28
CA ASN A 297 12.79 -26.05 -11.11
C ASN A 297 13.16 -24.57 -11.27
N MET A 298 12.17 -23.70 -11.48
CA MET A 298 12.37 -22.26 -11.55
C MET A 298 12.91 -21.70 -10.23
N LEU A 299 12.29 -22.04 -9.09
CA LEU A 299 12.72 -21.55 -7.77
C LEU A 299 14.15 -21.98 -7.42
N CYS A 300 14.55 -23.21 -7.80
CA CYS A 300 15.94 -23.66 -7.66
C CYS A 300 16.95 -22.80 -8.44
N ALA A 301 16.51 -22.22 -9.57
CA ALA A 301 17.36 -21.41 -10.43
C ALA A 301 17.41 -19.93 -9.99
N VAL A 302 16.26 -19.29 -9.74
CA VAL A 302 16.15 -17.82 -9.70
C VAL A 302 16.20 -17.18 -8.33
N VAL A 303 15.82 -17.90 -7.27
CA VAL A 303 15.75 -17.32 -5.92
C VAL A 303 17.17 -17.27 -5.36
N ARG A 304 17.85 -16.12 -5.49
CA ARG A 304 19.26 -15.94 -5.05
C ARG A 304 19.47 -14.64 -4.24
N PRO A 305 20.31 -14.66 -3.19
CA PRO A 305 21.05 -15.81 -2.68
C PRO A 305 20.06 -16.76 -2.00
N LEU A 306 20.17 -18.04 -2.38
CA LEU A 306 19.22 -19.15 -2.22
C LEU A 306 18.14 -18.97 -1.14
N PRO A 307 16.89 -19.41 -1.38
CA PRO A 307 15.93 -19.46 -0.31
C PRO A 307 16.56 -20.26 0.83
N ALA A 308 16.33 -19.85 2.08
CA ALA A 308 16.82 -20.60 3.21
C ALA A 308 16.36 -22.06 3.08
N LYS A 309 17.27 -23.01 3.26
CA LYS A 309 17.01 -24.42 2.91
C LYS A 309 16.03 -25.08 3.88
N ASP A 310 16.04 -24.60 5.12
CA ASP A 310 15.32 -25.18 6.23
C ASP A 310 15.03 -24.12 7.30
N PHE A 311 14.38 -24.56 8.38
CA PHE A 311 14.10 -23.73 9.55
C PHE A 311 15.36 -23.14 10.20
N SER A 312 16.46 -23.88 10.27
CA SER A 312 17.69 -23.40 10.92
C SER A 312 18.32 -22.23 10.16
N ASP A 313 18.37 -22.33 8.84
CA ASP A 313 18.88 -21.27 7.98
C ASP A 313 17.98 -20.04 8.02
N MET A 314 16.66 -20.23 8.00
CA MET A 314 15.71 -19.11 8.10
C MET A 314 15.81 -18.40 9.46
N PHE A 315 15.96 -19.17 10.55
CA PHE A 315 16.13 -18.63 11.90
C PHE A 315 17.40 -17.77 12.02
N LYS A 316 18.54 -18.24 11.47
CA LYS A 316 19.79 -17.46 11.41
C LYS A 316 19.60 -16.19 10.60
N ARG A 317 18.92 -16.30 9.44
CA ARG A 317 18.69 -15.18 8.54
C ARG A 317 17.89 -14.07 9.20
N ILE A 318 16.80 -14.40 9.89
CA ILE A 318 16.01 -13.41 10.62
C ILE A 318 16.81 -12.73 11.74
N ALA A 319 17.64 -13.50 12.47
CA ALA A 319 18.52 -12.92 13.48
C ALA A 319 19.55 -11.96 12.86
N THR A 320 20.09 -12.29 11.69
CA THR A 320 20.99 -11.40 10.92
C THR A 320 20.25 -10.17 10.44
N VAL A 321 19.08 -10.30 9.81
CA VAL A 321 18.32 -9.13 9.31
C VAL A 321 17.85 -8.22 10.45
N LEU A 322 17.45 -8.78 11.60
CA LEU A 322 17.15 -7.97 12.79
C LEU A 322 18.40 -7.22 13.28
N ASP A 323 19.55 -7.89 13.30
CA ASP A 323 20.81 -7.28 13.68
C ASP A 323 21.23 -6.18 12.71
N ASP A 324 21.07 -6.39 11.41
CA ASP A 324 21.36 -5.42 10.37
C ASP A 324 20.40 -4.23 10.43
N LEU A 325 19.11 -4.49 10.68
CA LEU A 325 18.11 -3.44 10.88
C LEU A 325 18.48 -2.52 12.05
N LEU A 326 19.07 -3.06 13.11
CA LEU A 326 19.37 -2.32 14.34
C LEU A 326 20.80 -1.76 14.41
N PHE A 327 21.82 -2.54 14.06
CA PHE A 327 23.20 -2.32 14.50
C PHE A 327 24.26 -2.30 13.39
N SER A 328 24.02 -2.94 12.24
CA SER A 328 25.00 -2.93 11.14
C SER A 328 24.89 -1.66 10.31
N ASP A 329 25.97 -1.29 9.63
CA ASP A 329 25.88 -0.29 8.57
C ASP A 329 25.25 -0.92 7.32
N ILE A 330 24.32 -0.20 6.68
CA ILE A 330 23.71 -0.62 5.42
C ILE A 330 24.30 0.26 4.32
N GLU A 331 24.95 -0.36 3.34
CA GLU A 331 25.59 0.34 2.22
C GLU A 331 24.82 0.08 0.93
N LEU A 332 24.33 1.15 0.30
CA LEU A 332 23.66 1.11 -1.00
C LEU A 332 24.60 1.60 -2.09
N ASP A 333 25.49 0.71 -2.52
CA ASP A 333 26.29 0.92 -3.72
C ASP A 333 25.38 0.88 -4.97
N PRO A 334 25.33 1.94 -5.79
CA PRO A 334 24.41 2.02 -6.92
C PRO A 334 24.63 0.94 -7.98
N GLU A 335 25.88 0.53 -8.23
CA GLU A 335 26.18 -0.50 -9.25
C GLU A 335 25.74 -1.88 -8.76
N ILE A 336 26.03 -2.21 -7.50
CA ILE A 336 25.63 -3.47 -6.88
C ILE A 336 24.11 -3.56 -6.76
N VAL A 337 23.44 -2.49 -6.29
CA VAL A 337 21.97 -2.43 -6.18
C VAL A 337 21.32 -2.61 -7.55
N HIS A 338 21.85 -1.95 -8.58
CA HIS A 338 21.34 -2.07 -9.94
C HIS A 338 21.48 -3.50 -10.49
N ALA A 339 22.66 -4.10 -10.34
CA ALA A 339 22.89 -5.48 -10.76
C ALA A 339 21.94 -6.45 -10.04
N ARG A 340 21.78 -6.33 -8.72
CA ARG A 340 20.85 -7.16 -7.93
C ARG A 340 19.40 -6.97 -8.38
N ALA A 341 18.98 -5.75 -8.69
CA ALA A 341 17.64 -5.47 -9.20
C ALA A 341 17.39 -6.11 -10.57
N LEU A 342 18.40 -6.18 -11.44
CA LEU A 342 18.32 -6.92 -12.70
C LEU A 342 18.22 -8.43 -12.48
N GLY A 343 18.96 -8.99 -11.52
CA GLY A 343 18.79 -10.38 -11.10
C GLY A 343 17.38 -10.70 -10.62
N ARG A 344 16.77 -9.81 -9.83
CA ARG A 344 15.36 -9.92 -9.42
C ARG A 344 14.37 -9.70 -10.56
N THR A 345 14.70 -8.84 -11.53
CA THR A 345 13.90 -8.69 -12.74
C THR A 345 13.87 -10.00 -13.54
N LEU A 346 15.01 -10.65 -13.71
CA LEU A 346 15.10 -11.98 -14.34
C LEU A 346 14.29 -13.04 -13.57
N TRP A 347 14.37 -13.04 -12.24
CA TRP A 347 13.51 -13.88 -11.40
C TRP A 347 12.03 -13.60 -11.68
N ASP A 348 11.61 -12.34 -11.66
CA ASP A 348 10.22 -11.95 -11.86
C ASP A 348 9.65 -12.43 -13.19
N ILE A 349 10.41 -12.24 -14.28
CA ILE A 349 10.07 -12.70 -15.62
C ILE A 349 9.86 -14.21 -15.62
N CYS A 350 10.85 -14.97 -15.12
CA CYS A 350 10.79 -16.43 -15.06
C CYS A 350 9.58 -16.89 -14.23
N HIS A 351 9.36 -16.27 -13.08
CA HIS A 351 8.27 -16.60 -12.16
C HIS A 351 6.92 -16.43 -12.85
N ARG A 352 6.62 -15.25 -13.38
CA ARG A 352 5.33 -14.96 -14.04
C ARG A 352 5.14 -15.81 -15.29
N THR A 353 6.19 -16.02 -16.08
CA THR A 353 6.13 -16.85 -17.30
C THR A 353 5.76 -18.29 -16.98
N VAL A 354 6.41 -18.91 -15.98
CA VAL A 354 6.10 -20.30 -15.61
C VAL A 354 4.68 -20.42 -15.06
N HIS A 355 4.19 -19.45 -14.29
CA HIS A 355 2.79 -19.47 -13.81
C HIS A 355 1.80 -19.41 -14.98
N VAL A 356 2.06 -18.53 -15.96
CA VAL A 356 1.15 -18.29 -17.07
C VAL A 356 1.19 -19.40 -18.11
N LEU A 357 2.36 -19.89 -18.49
CA LEU A 357 2.46 -20.97 -19.47
C LEU A 357 2.18 -22.34 -18.82
N GLY A 358 2.49 -22.48 -17.54
CA GLY A 358 2.43 -23.75 -16.81
C GLY A 358 3.59 -24.69 -17.14
N THR A 359 4.53 -24.25 -17.99
CA THR A 359 5.79 -24.90 -18.38
C THR A 359 6.83 -23.81 -18.68
N PRO A 360 8.15 -24.07 -18.54
CA PRO A 360 9.15 -23.14 -19.04
C PRO A 360 9.09 -23.02 -20.57
N PRO A 361 9.30 -21.83 -21.15
CA PRO A 361 9.65 -21.69 -22.57
C PRO A 361 10.89 -22.51 -22.92
N GLU A 362 10.94 -23.07 -24.14
CA GLU A 362 12.08 -23.87 -24.61
C GLU A 362 13.43 -23.12 -24.56
N ALA A 363 13.39 -21.79 -24.64
CA ALA A 363 14.57 -20.94 -24.59
C ALA A 363 15.15 -20.75 -23.17
N ILE A 364 14.43 -21.12 -22.11
CA ILE A 364 14.93 -20.98 -20.74
C ILE A 364 15.87 -22.15 -20.40
N ASP A 365 17.16 -21.84 -20.31
CA ASP A 365 18.15 -22.70 -19.66
C ASP A 365 18.32 -22.27 -18.20
N TRP A 366 17.79 -23.09 -17.29
CA TRP A 366 17.85 -22.82 -15.85
C TRP A 366 19.28 -22.72 -15.30
N THR A 367 20.27 -23.34 -15.95
CA THR A 367 21.68 -23.24 -15.56
C THR A 367 22.22 -21.83 -15.83
N ASN A 368 21.90 -21.29 -17.01
CA ASN A 368 22.33 -19.94 -17.41
C ASN A 368 21.59 -18.88 -16.59
N VAL A 369 20.29 -19.09 -16.33
CA VAL A 369 19.50 -18.21 -15.46
C VAL A 369 20.08 -18.19 -14.04
N ALA A 370 20.40 -19.35 -13.46
CA ALA A 370 21.02 -19.41 -12.14
C ALA A 370 22.37 -18.68 -12.09
N ALA A 371 23.23 -18.91 -13.08
CA ALA A 371 24.52 -18.22 -13.19
C ALA A 371 24.36 -16.70 -13.33
N ALA A 372 23.35 -16.25 -14.09
CA ALA A 372 23.04 -14.84 -14.25
C ALA A 372 22.54 -14.20 -12.95
N CYS A 373 21.65 -14.86 -12.20
CA CYS A 373 21.19 -14.39 -10.90
C CYS A 373 22.34 -14.35 -9.87
N ASP A 374 23.21 -15.37 -9.83
CA ASP A 374 24.37 -15.39 -8.93
C ASP A 374 25.37 -14.27 -9.28
N ALA A 375 25.64 -14.03 -10.57
CA ALA A 375 26.51 -12.93 -11.02
C ALA A 375 25.93 -11.56 -10.66
N ALA A 376 24.64 -11.35 -10.93
CA ALA A 376 23.91 -10.14 -10.56
C ALA A 376 23.96 -9.87 -9.06
N TYR A 377 23.83 -10.92 -8.23
CA TYR A 377 23.91 -10.78 -6.77
C TYR A 377 25.29 -10.30 -6.29
N LEU A 378 26.35 -10.68 -7.00
CA LEU A 378 27.73 -10.27 -6.78
C LEU A 378 28.10 -8.93 -7.44
N GLY A 379 27.14 -8.26 -8.10
CA GLY A 379 27.34 -6.95 -8.73
C GLY A 379 27.58 -6.98 -10.25
N ASP A 380 27.56 -8.13 -10.92
CA ASP A 380 27.69 -8.22 -12.39
C ASP A 380 26.32 -8.33 -13.08
N ALA A 381 25.87 -7.20 -13.63
CA ALA A 381 24.60 -7.08 -14.34
C ALA A 381 24.56 -7.77 -15.72
N ARG A 382 25.71 -8.04 -16.35
CA ARG A 382 25.79 -8.36 -17.78
C ARG A 382 25.03 -9.65 -18.13
N LEU A 383 25.21 -10.70 -17.34
CA LEU A 383 24.56 -11.99 -17.59
C LEU A 383 23.05 -11.92 -17.36
N ALA A 384 22.59 -11.14 -16.37
CA ALA A 384 21.16 -10.95 -16.15
C ALA A 384 20.50 -10.23 -17.33
N LEU A 385 21.12 -9.17 -17.85
CA LEU A 385 20.64 -8.45 -19.04
C LEU A 385 20.55 -9.37 -20.26
N GLU A 386 21.61 -10.13 -20.53
CA GLU A 386 21.67 -11.08 -21.65
C GLU A 386 20.54 -12.11 -21.56
N GLN A 387 20.31 -12.68 -20.37
CA GLN A 387 19.21 -13.65 -20.18
C GLN A 387 17.83 -12.99 -20.30
N ILE A 388 17.63 -11.77 -19.76
CA ILE A 388 16.38 -11.03 -19.92
C ILE A 388 16.06 -10.84 -21.41
N GLU A 389 17.04 -10.40 -22.20
CA GLU A 389 16.88 -10.19 -23.65
C GLU A 389 16.54 -11.49 -24.38
N ILE A 390 17.29 -12.57 -24.11
CA ILE A 390 17.04 -13.90 -24.72
C ILE A 390 15.62 -14.38 -24.42
N ILE A 391 15.18 -14.29 -23.16
CA ILE A 391 13.84 -14.72 -22.76
C ILE A 391 12.79 -13.84 -23.43
N CYS A 392 12.92 -12.51 -23.37
CA CYS A 392 11.92 -11.60 -23.97
C CYS A 392 11.78 -11.79 -25.49
N VAL A 393 12.88 -12.02 -26.21
CA VAL A 393 12.85 -12.25 -27.68
C VAL A 393 12.23 -13.60 -28.03
N SER A 394 12.44 -14.62 -27.19
CA SER A 394 11.93 -15.98 -27.42
C SER A 394 10.52 -16.21 -26.88
N MET A 395 9.98 -15.29 -26.07
CA MET A 395 8.65 -15.43 -25.48
C MET A 395 7.55 -15.48 -26.55
N PRO A 396 6.57 -16.38 -26.39
CA PRO A 396 5.40 -16.40 -27.27
C PRO A 396 4.59 -15.12 -27.05
N ARG A 397 4.25 -14.42 -28.14
CA ARG A 397 3.32 -13.26 -28.14
C ARG A 397 1.86 -13.71 -28.04
N SER A 398 1.58 -14.59 -27.08
CA SER A 398 0.21 -14.98 -26.71
C SER A 398 -0.47 -13.83 -25.98
N SER A 399 -1.80 -13.77 -26.07
CA SER A 399 -2.61 -12.80 -25.32
C SER A 399 -2.30 -12.80 -23.82
N GLU A 400 -2.03 -13.98 -23.26
CA GLU A 400 -1.77 -14.18 -21.84
C GLU A 400 -0.41 -13.61 -21.41
N ILE A 401 0.62 -13.72 -22.25
CA ILE A 401 1.94 -13.11 -21.97
C ILE A 401 1.91 -11.60 -22.18
N LEU A 402 1.21 -11.13 -23.22
CA LEU A 402 1.02 -9.71 -23.46
C LEU A 402 0.26 -9.04 -22.30
N ALA A 403 -0.79 -9.69 -21.78
CA ALA A 403 -1.56 -9.23 -20.62
C ALA A 403 -0.71 -9.08 -19.36
N LEU A 404 0.37 -9.84 -19.19
CA LEU A 404 1.28 -9.64 -18.05
C LEU A 404 2.08 -8.34 -18.12
N GLY A 405 2.03 -7.63 -19.24
CA GLY A 405 2.87 -6.49 -19.55
C GLY A 405 4.34 -6.88 -19.77
N LEU A 406 4.66 -8.17 -19.96
CA LEU A 406 6.04 -8.69 -20.10
C LEU A 406 6.72 -8.35 -21.44
N LEU A 407 5.98 -7.75 -22.39
CA LEU A 407 6.47 -7.43 -23.72
C LEU A 407 5.91 -6.06 -24.13
N GLN A 408 6.29 -5.00 -23.43
CA GLN A 408 5.93 -3.63 -23.80
C GLN A 408 7.06 -2.95 -24.59
N ASP A 409 6.81 -2.74 -25.88
CA ASP A 409 7.58 -1.99 -26.89
C ASP A 409 9.10 -2.28 -26.98
N GLU A 410 9.75 -1.86 -28.07
CA GLU A 410 11.19 -2.15 -28.30
C GLU A 410 12.12 -1.50 -27.25
N ASN A 411 11.60 -0.55 -26.46
CA ASN A 411 12.29 0.06 -25.33
C ASN A 411 11.83 -0.60 -24.03
N LEU A 412 12.60 -1.59 -23.59
CA LEU A 412 12.46 -2.26 -22.31
C LEU A 412 12.53 -1.31 -21.08
N SER A 413 12.48 0.03 -21.19
CA SER A 413 12.75 0.97 -20.08
C SER A 413 11.62 1.11 -19.06
N THR A 414 10.37 0.81 -19.41
CA THR A 414 9.23 0.91 -18.48
C THR A 414 9.14 -0.35 -17.61
N PRO A 415 8.83 -0.24 -16.31
CA PRO A 415 8.42 -1.40 -15.50
C PRO A 415 7.24 -2.12 -16.17
N TRP A 416 7.04 -3.39 -15.83
CA TRP A 416 5.94 -4.23 -16.34
C TRP A 416 4.58 -3.69 -15.87
N VAL A 417 4.06 -2.70 -16.59
CA VAL A 417 2.77 -2.07 -16.30
C VAL A 417 1.71 -2.78 -17.11
N ASP A 418 0.66 -3.26 -16.46
CA ASP A 418 -0.56 -3.68 -17.14
C ASP A 418 -1.46 -2.46 -17.37
N ILE A 419 -1.42 -1.94 -18.60
CA ILE A 419 -2.17 -0.76 -19.01
C ILE A 419 -3.67 -1.08 -19.09
N ASP A 420 -4.02 -2.29 -19.52
CA ASP A 420 -5.41 -2.72 -19.66
C ASP A 420 -6.07 -2.85 -18.28
N GLN A 421 -5.39 -3.47 -17.31
CA GLN A 421 -5.87 -3.53 -15.92
C GLN A 421 -6.08 -2.13 -15.31
N LEU A 422 -5.24 -1.15 -15.67
CA LEU A 422 -5.39 0.22 -15.20
C LEU A 422 -6.54 0.97 -15.91
N ILE A 423 -6.77 0.70 -17.19
CA ILE A 423 -7.94 1.19 -17.94
C ILE A 423 -9.23 0.64 -17.30
N GLU A 424 -9.31 -0.67 -17.06
CA GLU A 424 -10.45 -1.30 -16.38
C GLU A 424 -10.70 -0.66 -15.01
N GLY A 425 -9.63 -0.34 -14.28
CA GLY A 425 -9.74 0.36 -12.99
C GLY A 425 -10.32 1.76 -13.13
N VAL A 426 -9.86 2.53 -14.12
CA VAL A 426 -10.38 3.87 -14.41
C VAL A 426 -11.85 3.81 -14.85
N GLU A 427 -12.22 2.85 -15.69
CA GLU A 427 -13.60 2.59 -16.10
C GLU A 427 -14.48 2.19 -14.91
N ALA A 428 -13.96 1.43 -13.96
CA ALA A 428 -14.69 1.03 -12.76
C ALA A 428 -14.95 2.19 -11.79
N VAL A 429 -14.00 3.13 -11.65
CA VAL A 429 -14.15 4.26 -10.72
C VAL A 429 -14.77 5.52 -11.32
N ALA A 430 -14.55 5.75 -12.60
CA ALA A 430 -14.92 6.96 -13.32
C ALA A 430 -15.33 6.67 -14.78
N PRO A 431 -16.36 5.86 -15.00
CA PRO A 431 -16.76 5.40 -16.34
C PRO A 431 -17.08 6.56 -17.30
N ALA A 432 -17.73 7.63 -16.86
CA ALA A 432 -18.06 8.76 -17.72
C ALA A 432 -16.80 9.57 -18.08
N THR A 433 -15.90 9.78 -17.11
CA THR A 433 -14.60 10.40 -17.37
C THR A 433 -13.77 9.57 -18.35
N SER A 434 -13.75 8.24 -18.22
CA SER A 434 -13.02 7.34 -19.14
C SER A 434 -13.50 7.52 -20.58
N VAL A 435 -14.82 7.37 -20.81
CA VAL A 435 -15.44 7.54 -22.13
C VAL A 435 -15.20 8.94 -22.70
N TRP A 436 -15.25 9.98 -21.86
CA TRP A 436 -14.90 11.33 -22.30
C TRP A 436 -13.45 11.43 -22.77
N LEU A 437 -12.50 10.96 -21.96
CA LEU A 437 -11.07 11.00 -22.31
C LEU A 437 -10.76 10.19 -23.57
N GLU A 438 -11.43 9.06 -23.78
CA GLU A 438 -11.32 8.24 -24.98
C GLU A 438 -11.81 9.01 -26.22
N HIS A 439 -13.01 9.60 -26.18
CA HIS A 439 -13.54 10.43 -27.27
C HIS A 439 -12.64 11.63 -27.61
N ARG A 440 -11.85 12.11 -26.65
CA ARG A 440 -10.89 13.21 -26.84
C ARG A 440 -9.49 12.72 -27.27
N GLY A 441 -9.27 11.41 -27.34
CA GLY A 441 -7.95 10.82 -27.64
C GLY A 441 -6.91 11.12 -26.57
N ARG A 442 -7.32 11.25 -25.30
CA ARG A 442 -6.46 11.58 -24.15
C ARG A 442 -6.34 10.45 -23.13
N LEU A 443 -7.13 9.38 -23.25
CA LEU A 443 -7.14 8.28 -22.28
C LEU A 443 -5.73 7.67 -22.08
N ASP A 444 -5.05 7.31 -23.17
CA ASP A 444 -3.69 6.73 -23.12
C ASP A 444 -2.67 7.59 -22.36
N GLU A 445 -2.72 8.91 -22.54
CA GLU A 445 -1.82 9.86 -21.87
C GLU A 445 -2.10 9.88 -20.35
N VAL A 446 -3.37 9.92 -19.97
CA VAL A 446 -3.80 9.89 -18.57
C VAL A 446 -3.41 8.56 -17.91
N ILE A 447 -3.64 7.43 -18.57
CA ILE A 447 -3.30 6.11 -18.06
C ILE A 447 -1.78 5.95 -17.89
N LYS A 448 -0.98 6.39 -18.87
CA LYS A 448 0.49 6.40 -18.75
C LYS A 448 0.95 7.26 -17.58
N SER A 449 0.33 8.42 -17.37
CA SER A 449 0.65 9.27 -16.23
C SER A 449 0.27 8.62 -14.89
N LEU A 450 -0.89 7.95 -14.81
CA LEU A 450 -1.30 7.21 -13.62
C LEU A 450 -0.35 6.05 -13.32
N ALA A 451 0.08 5.32 -14.34
CA ALA A 451 1.07 4.25 -14.20
C ALA A 451 2.40 4.77 -13.64
N CYS A 452 2.82 5.99 -14.02
CA CYS A 452 4.03 6.62 -13.50
C CYS A 452 3.82 7.34 -12.14
N SER A 453 2.59 7.69 -11.78
CA SER A 453 2.29 8.55 -10.61
C SER A 453 2.64 7.89 -9.27
N VAL A 454 3.61 8.46 -8.55
CA VAL A 454 4.04 7.98 -7.22
C VAL A 454 3.06 8.28 -6.08
N ALA A 455 1.99 9.01 -6.37
CA ALA A 455 1.00 9.43 -5.38
C ALA A 455 0.32 8.22 -4.72
N ARG A 456 -0.01 8.39 -3.43
CA ARG A 456 -0.86 7.46 -2.69
C ARG A 456 -2.34 7.78 -2.85
N GLY A 457 -3.16 6.88 -2.32
CA GLY A 457 -4.60 7.01 -2.21
C GLY A 457 -5.38 6.30 -3.32
N PRO A 458 -6.73 6.27 -3.16
CA PRO A 458 -7.66 5.63 -4.08
C PRO A 458 -7.41 6.02 -5.52
N LEU A 459 -7.57 5.07 -6.45
CA LEU A 459 -7.39 5.31 -7.89
C LEU A 459 -8.17 6.53 -8.37
N ILE A 460 -9.42 6.72 -7.90
CA ILE A 460 -10.24 7.88 -8.26
C ILE A 460 -9.64 9.23 -7.82
N SER A 461 -8.95 9.27 -6.67
CA SER A 461 -8.29 10.49 -6.20
C SER A 461 -7.11 10.83 -7.11
N ARG A 462 -6.28 9.83 -7.42
CA ARG A 462 -5.11 10.01 -8.30
C ARG A 462 -5.53 10.33 -9.73
N LEU A 463 -6.62 9.74 -10.22
CA LEU A 463 -7.21 10.06 -11.51
C LEU A 463 -7.66 11.52 -11.57
N ARG A 464 -8.40 11.99 -10.55
CA ARG A 464 -8.81 13.40 -10.45
C ARG A 464 -7.61 14.33 -10.57
N ASP A 465 -6.57 14.11 -9.75
CA ASP A 465 -5.41 14.99 -9.71
C ASP A 465 -4.62 14.95 -11.03
N THR A 466 -4.56 13.77 -11.66
CA THR A 466 -3.95 13.59 -13.00
C THR A 466 -4.73 14.34 -14.08
N VAL A 467 -6.06 14.23 -14.11
CA VAL A 467 -6.92 14.94 -15.07
C VAL A 467 -6.83 16.45 -14.88
N GLN A 468 -6.84 16.92 -13.64
CA GLN A 468 -6.69 18.35 -13.32
C GLN A 468 -5.36 18.92 -13.82
N THR A 469 -4.30 18.11 -13.80
CA THR A 469 -2.94 18.50 -14.21
C THR A 469 -2.72 18.41 -15.72
N LEU A 470 -3.10 17.30 -16.35
CA LEU A 470 -2.80 17.02 -17.77
C LEU A 470 -3.80 17.60 -18.75
N VAL A 471 -5.01 17.87 -18.28
CA VAL A 471 -6.09 18.41 -19.11
C VAL A 471 -6.58 19.75 -18.56
N PRO A 472 -5.68 20.75 -18.39
CA PRO A 472 -6.00 21.96 -17.64
C PRO A 472 -7.04 22.85 -18.34
N THR A 473 -7.26 22.67 -19.64
CA THR A 473 -8.19 23.47 -20.46
C THR A 473 -9.53 22.79 -20.73
N GLU A 474 -9.77 21.57 -20.23
CA GLU A 474 -11.05 20.87 -20.44
C GLU A 474 -11.88 20.88 -19.15
N ASP A 475 -12.62 21.97 -18.92
CA ASP A 475 -13.46 22.14 -17.72
C ASP A 475 -14.47 21.00 -17.55
N ARG A 476 -14.96 20.42 -18.65
CA ARG A 476 -15.86 19.26 -18.61
C ARG A 476 -15.20 18.00 -18.07
N ALA A 477 -13.95 17.71 -18.46
CA ALA A 477 -13.22 16.55 -17.94
C ALA A 477 -12.99 16.69 -16.43
N LYS A 478 -12.60 17.90 -15.99
CA LYS A 478 -12.40 18.23 -14.57
C LYS A 478 -13.69 18.10 -13.76
N ALA A 479 -14.79 18.60 -14.30
CA ALA A 479 -16.08 18.55 -13.63
C ALA A 479 -16.64 17.11 -13.55
N LEU A 480 -16.48 16.31 -14.62
CA LEU A 480 -16.83 14.89 -14.62
C LEU A 480 -16.06 14.09 -13.57
N VAL A 481 -14.74 14.23 -13.53
CA VAL A 481 -13.92 13.46 -12.58
C VAL A 481 -14.16 13.89 -11.14
N GLU A 482 -14.44 15.17 -10.89
CA GLU A 482 -14.82 15.66 -9.54
C GLU A 482 -16.18 15.11 -9.10
N PHE A 483 -17.14 15.04 -10.04
CA PHE A 483 -18.44 14.43 -9.79
C PHE A 483 -18.30 12.95 -9.44
N GLU A 484 -17.58 12.16 -10.25
CA GLU A 484 -17.37 10.73 -10.01
C GLU A 484 -16.52 10.46 -8.76
N TYR A 485 -15.51 11.29 -8.47
CA TYR A 485 -14.78 11.27 -7.20
C TYR A 485 -15.71 11.43 -6.00
N THR A 486 -16.67 12.35 -6.10
CA THR A 486 -17.64 12.60 -5.03
C THR A 486 -18.62 11.44 -4.89
N LEU A 487 -19.08 10.82 -6.00
CA LEU A 487 -19.90 9.60 -5.95
C LEU A 487 -19.19 8.47 -5.21
N GLN A 488 -17.90 8.25 -5.51
CA GLN A 488 -17.09 7.23 -4.83
C GLN A 488 -16.93 7.55 -3.34
N GLY A 489 -16.67 8.81 -2.98
CA GLY A 489 -16.58 9.26 -1.59
C GLY A 489 -17.88 9.02 -0.81
N ALA A 490 -19.03 9.23 -1.45
CA ALA A 490 -20.35 9.02 -0.88
C ALA A 490 -20.72 7.54 -0.65
N THR A 491 -19.94 6.57 -1.14
CA THR A 491 -20.18 5.16 -0.82
C THR A 491 -19.80 4.81 0.63
N ARG A 492 -18.96 5.63 1.27
CA ARG A 492 -18.55 5.44 2.66
C ARG A 492 -19.68 5.86 3.61
N ARG A 493 -19.96 5.04 4.63
CA ARG A 493 -20.85 5.44 5.74
C ARG A 493 -20.10 6.31 6.75
N ASP A 494 -20.82 7.25 7.36
CA ASP A 494 -20.35 7.99 8.53
C ASP A 494 -21.15 7.57 9.76
N ASP A 495 -20.62 6.58 10.47
CA ASP A 495 -21.22 6.02 11.67
C ASP A 495 -21.43 7.09 12.77
N LEU A 496 -20.62 8.17 12.78
CA LEU A 496 -20.74 9.24 13.78
C LEU A 496 -22.03 10.04 13.59
N THR A 497 -22.35 10.42 12.35
CA THR A 497 -23.58 11.16 12.07
C THR A 497 -24.82 10.28 12.26
N GLU A 498 -24.77 9.01 11.86
CA GLU A 498 -25.85 8.03 12.14
C GLU A 498 -26.07 7.86 13.66
N HIS A 499 -24.98 7.84 14.44
CA HIS A 499 -25.05 7.75 15.89
C HIS A 499 -25.63 9.03 16.53
N LEU A 500 -25.20 10.22 16.10
CA LEU A 500 -25.69 11.49 16.65
C LEU A 500 -27.18 11.70 16.36
N SER A 501 -27.66 11.32 15.17
CA SER A 501 -29.07 11.45 14.78
C SER A 501 -29.99 10.45 15.48
N SER A 502 -29.49 9.27 15.88
CA SER A 502 -30.29 8.24 16.56
C SER A 502 -30.55 8.50 18.05
N HIS A 503 -29.80 9.41 18.69
CA HIS A 503 -29.88 9.67 20.13
C HIS A 503 -30.76 10.87 20.53
N LEU A 504 -31.39 11.54 19.55
CA LEU A 504 -32.25 12.68 19.81
C LEU A 504 -33.70 12.23 20.00
N SER A 505 -34.02 11.79 21.22
CA SER A 505 -35.40 11.58 21.66
C SER A 505 -35.95 12.86 22.28
N GLY A 506 -36.40 13.81 21.46
CA GLY A 506 -37.13 15.03 21.87
C GLY A 506 -37.04 16.20 20.88
N PRO A 507 -37.93 17.20 20.96
CA PRO A 507 -37.83 18.44 20.18
C PRO A 507 -36.57 19.21 20.60
N VAL A 508 -35.66 19.45 19.66
CA VAL A 508 -34.41 20.17 19.91
C VAL A 508 -34.60 21.64 19.53
N ASP A 509 -35.40 22.36 20.31
CA ASP A 509 -35.75 23.77 20.02
C ASP A 509 -34.54 24.74 20.13
N ASN A 510 -33.33 24.25 20.39
CA ASN A 510 -32.10 25.05 20.52
C ASN A 510 -30.83 24.33 19.98
N GLY A 511 -30.99 23.48 18.97
CA GLY A 511 -29.88 22.71 18.39
C GLY A 511 -29.08 23.46 17.33
N TRP A 512 -27.92 22.92 16.99
CA TRP A 512 -27.11 23.30 15.84
C TRP A 512 -27.18 22.22 14.77
N LEU A 513 -27.29 22.63 13.52
CA LEU A 513 -27.23 21.73 12.38
C LEU A 513 -25.80 21.66 11.87
N ARG A 514 -25.30 20.44 11.73
CA ARG A 514 -24.01 20.16 11.13
C ARG A 514 -24.22 19.29 9.90
N PRO A 515 -23.65 19.65 8.73
CA PRO A 515 -23.74 18.79 7.56
C PRO A 515 -22.93 17.52 7.81
N ASN A 516 -23.46 16.39 7.37
CA ASN A 516 -22.71 15.15 7.35
C ASN A 516 -21.55 15.29 6.36
N PRO A 517 -20.29 15.03 6.76
CA PRO A 517 -19.13 15.17 5.89
C PRO A 517 -19.14 14.23 4.65
N VAL A 518 -19.99 13.20 4.65
CA VAL A 518 -20.21 12.32 3.49
C VAL A 518 -21.06 12.99 2.42
N PHE A 519 -21.90 13.96 2.79
CA PHE A 519 -22.70 14.74 1.84
C PHE A 519 -21.89 15.93 1.31
N ARG A 520 -21.81 16.05 -0.01
CA ARG A 520 -21.05 17.12 -0.67
C ARG A 520 -21.92 17.84 -1.69
N ALA A 521 -21.97 19.16 -1.60
CA ALA A 521 -22.55 20.01 -2.62
C ALA A 521 -21.49 20.32 -3.68
N LEU A 522 -21.83 20.10 -4.95
CA LEU A 522 -21.00 20.34 -6.12
C LEU A 522 -21.68 21.35 -7.02
N ARG A 523 -20.96 22.40 -7.40
CA ARG A 523 -21.48 23.44 -8.30
C ARG A 523 -20.80 23.33 -9.66
N PHE A 524 -21.61 23.21 -10.70
CA PHE A 524 -21.14 23.10 -12.08
C PHE A 524 -21.78 24.16 -12.97
N ASP A 525 -21.05 24.60 -14.00
CA ASP A 525 -21.58 25.52 -15.02
C ASP A 525 -22.44 24.82 -16.08
N ALA A 526 -22.41 23.48 -16.13
CA ALA A 526 -23.22 22.63 -17.00
C ALA A 526 -23.84 21.47 -16.20
N ASP A 527 -24.89 20.83 -16.73
CA ASP A 527 -25.51 19.66 -16.09
C ASP A 527 -24.62 18.41 -16.20
N ILE A 528 -23.62 18.32 -15.31
CA ILE A 528 -22.64 17.24 -15.29
C ILE A 528 -23.26 15.88 -14.94
N PRO A 529 -24.22 15.76 -14.01
CA PRO A 529 -24.91 14.48 -13.79
C PRO A 529 -25.63 13.95 -15.03
N GLU A 530 -26.40 14.80 -15.74
CA GLU A 530 -27.04 14.40 -17.01
C GLU A 530 -25.98 14.06 -18.07
N PHE A 531 -24.90 14.83 -18.12
CA PHE A 531 -23.78 14.58 -19.02
C PHE A 531 -23.14 13.20 -18.81
N ALA A 532 -22.80 12.89 -17.56
CA ALA A 532 -22.18 11.64 -17.15
C ALA A 532 -23.09 10.45 -17.49
N TRP A 533 -24.39 10.57 -17.19
CA TRP A 533 -25.39 9.56 -17.52
C TRP A 533 -25.41 9.25 -19.02
N HIS A 534 -25.46 10.28 -19.88
CA HIS A 534 -25.49 10.09 -21.33
C HIS A 534 -24.22 9.43 -21.89
N LEU A 535 -23.04 9.82 -21.39
CA LEU A 535 -21.77 9.19 -21.81
C LEU A 535 -21.77 7.69 -21.50
N GLN A 536 -22.25 7.29 -20.32
CA GLN A 536 -22.35 5.89 -19.92
C GLN A 536 -23.36 5.09 -20.77
N GLN A 537 -24.36 5.75 -21.35
CA GLN A 537 -25.31 5.13 -22.29
C GLN A 537 -24.74 5.02 -23.73
N GLY A 538 -23.47 5.37 -23.95
CA GLY A 538 -22.83 5.34 -25.27
C GLY A 538 -23.35 6.43 -26.22
N ALA A 539 -23.93 7.51 -25.69
CA ALA A 539 -24.37 8.62 -26.52
C ALA A 539 -23.17 9.41 -27.08
N SER A 540 -23.29 9.88 -28.33
CA SER A 540 -22.40 10.93 -28.85
C SER A 540 -22.51 12.18 -27.97
N ILE A 541 -21.39 12.88 -27.73
CA ILE A 541 -21.27 14.07 -26.85
C ILE A 541 -22.57 14.91 -26.83
N PRO A 542 -23.43 14.76 -25.80
CA PRO A 542 -24.73 15.41 -25.78
C PRO A 542 -24.60 16.93 -25.57
N GLN A 543 -25.57 17.67 -26.08
CA GLN A 543 -25.82 19.03 -25.60
C GLN A 543 -26.51 18.92 -24.24
N ILE A 544 -25.92 19.54 -23.22
CA ILE A 544 -26.42 19.51 -21.84
C ILE A 544 -26.95 20.87 -21.44
N GLY A 545 -27.92 20.86 -20.52
CA GLY A 545 -28.54 22.05 -19.97
C GLY A 545 -27.55 22.93 -19.17
N PRO A 546 -28.02 24.11 -18.73
CA PRO A 546 -27.25 24.94 -17.81
C PRO A 546 -26.98 24.18 -16.51
N GLY A 547 -25.83 24.44 -15.89
CA GLY A 547 -25.47 23.80 -14.63
C GLY A 547 -26.24 24.32 -13.43
N GLY A 548 -25.83 23.84 -12.26
CA GLY A 548 -26.47 24.10 -10.99
C GLY A 548 -25.67 23.50 -9.84
N THR A 549 -26.26 23.51 -8.65
CA THR A 549 -25.67 22.90 -7.46
C THR A 549 -26.31 21.54 -7.19
N TRP A 550 -25.49 20.52 -6.96
CA TRP A 550 -25.90 19.14 -6.78
C TRP A 550 -25.38 18.60 -5.46
N LEU A 551 -26.27 18.03 -4.65
CA LEU A 551 -25.93 17.35 -3.42
C LEU A 551 -25.74 15.87 -3.70
N VAL A 552 -24.57 15.34 -3.32
CA VAL A 552 -24.23 13.92 -3.44
C VAL A 552 -24.01 13.35 -2.05
N GLY A 553 -24.63 12.22 -1.71
CA GLY A 553 -24.45 11.59 -0.40
C GLY A 553 -25.07 10.18 -0.31
N ASN A 554 -24.81 9.50 0.81
CA ASN A 554 -25.34 8.15 1.07
C ASN A 554 -26.66 8.22 1.86
N VAL A 555 -27.70 7.55 1.38
CA VAL A 555 -28.94 7.33 2.14
C VAL A 555 -29.26 5.84 2.10
N GLY A 556 -29.32 5.20 3.27
CA GLY A 556 -29.71 3.78 3.37
C GLY A 556 -28.79 2.80 2.63
N GLY A 557 -27.51 3.15 2.41
CA GLY A 557 -26.56 2.34 1.66
C GLY A 557 -26.57 2.58 0.14
N GLN A 558 -27.33 3.56 -0.34
CA GLN A 558 -27.36 3.96 -1.75
C GLN A 558 -26.83 5.39 -1.90
N VAL A 559 -26.08 5.64 -2.98
CA VAL A 559 -25.62 7.00 -3.32
C VAL A 559 -26.72 7.72 -4.07
N HIS A 560 -27.09 8.91 -3.59
CA HIS A 560 -28.08 9.79 -4.20
C HIS A 560 -27.42 11.05 -4.75
N VAL A 561 -27.96 11.54 -5.87
CA VAL A 561 -27.57 12.80 -6.51
C VAL A 561 -28.83 13.66 -6.64
N ILE A 562 -28.83 14.80 -5.97
CA ILE A 562 -30.03 15.65 -5.81
C ILE A 562 -29.70 17.05 -6.31
N HIS A 563 -30.49 17.57 -7.25
CA HIS A 563 -30.36 18.97 -7.66
C HIS A 563 -30.82 19.88 -6.53
N LEU A 564 -29.93 20.71 -5.99
CA LEU A 564 -30.28 21.78 -5.05
C LEU A 564 -30.78 22.98 -5.84
N GLN A 565 -32.05 23.35 -5.61
CA GLN A 565 -32.65 24.52 -6.24
C GLN A 565 -33.22 25.48 -5.20
N GLY A 566 -32.97 26.76 -5.41
CA GLY A 566 -33.58 27.86 -4.68
C GLY A 566 -33.34 27.78 -3.16
N PRO A 567 -34.40 27.64 -2.34
CA PRO A 567 -34.30 27.65 -0.88
C PRO A 567 -33.34 26.60 -0.30
N LEU A 568 -33.27 25.40 -0.87
CA LEU A 568 -32.44 24.32 -0.32
C LEU A 568 -30.94 24.58 -0.46
N GLU A 569 -30.54 25.20 -1.57
CA GLU A 569 -29.14 25.59 -1.81
C GLU A 569 -28.70 26.62 -0.77
N SER A 570 -29.54 27.63 -0.52
CA SER A 570 -29.27 28.66 0.51
C SER A 570 -29.21 28.06 1.91
N VAL A 571 -30.06 27.08 2.22
CA VAL A 571 -30.02 26.35 3.49
C VAL A 571 -28.72 25.56 3.64
N TRP A 572 -28.29 24.84 2.60
CA TRP A 572 -27.06 24.06 2.64
C TRP A 572 -25.83 24.95 2.82
N ASP A 573 -25.77 26.07 2.09
CA ASP A 573 -24.68 27.05 2.18
C ASP A 573 -24.57 27.73 3.55
N ALA A 574 -25.68 27.79 4.31
CA ALA A 574 -25.70 28.36 5.65
C ALA A 574 -25.11 27.43 6.73
N LEU A 575 -24.95 26.14 6.45
CA LEU A 575 -24.47 25.15 7.42
C LEU A 575 -22.94 25.24 7.65
N PRO A 576 -22.44 24.97 8.88
CA PRO A 576 -23.19 24.67 10.10
C PRO A 576 -23.72 25.94 10.78
N CYS A 577 -24.95 25.87 11.31
CA CYS A 577 -25.60 27.02 11.97
C CYS A 577 -26.68 26.56 12.96
N SER A 578 -27.31 27.48 13.69
CA SER A 578 -28.40 27.14 14.61
C SER A 578 -29.69 26.77 13.87
N ILE A 579 -30.53 25.93 14.49
CA ILE A 579 -31.85 25.58 13.94
C ILE A 579 -32.69 26.85 13.71
N ASP A 580 -32.68 27.81 14.64
CA ASP A 580 -33.42 29.08 14.50
C ASP A 580 -32.96 29.93 13.30
N GLU A 581 -31.68 29.91 12.94
CA GLU A 581 -31.17 30.59 11.76
C GLU A 581 -31.69 29.94 10.49
N VAL A 582 -31.67 28.60 10.41
CA VAL A 582 -32.19 27.90 9.23
C VAL A 582 -33.70 27.98 9.13
N SER A 583 -34.44 27.85 10.24
CA SER A 583 -35.89 27.97 10.23
C SER A 583 -36.34 29.35 9.72
N ARG A 584 -35.69 30.44 10.15
CA ARG A 584 -35.96 31.78 9.60
C ARG A 584 -35.63 31.89 8.11
N LEU A 585 -34.55 31.25 7.67
CA LEU A 585 -34.16 31.21 6.26
C LEU A 585 -35.21 30.45 5.42
N VAL A 586 -35.69 29.30 5.91
CA VAL A 586 -36.73 28.50 5.27
C VAL A 586 -38.07 29.21 5.28
N GLU A 587 -38.50 29.84 6.38
CA GLU A 587 -39.72 30.65 6.43
C GLU A 587 -39.71 31.78 5.38
N THR A 588 -38.53 32.34 5.10
CA THR A 588 -38.36 33.41 4.12
C THR A 588 -38.36 32.89 2.69
N LEU A 589 -37.64 31.80 2.43
CA LEU A 589 -37.38 31.31 1.07
C LEU A 589 -38.41 30.26 0.60
N ALA A 590 -38.97 29.47 1.53
CA ALA A 590 -39.90 28.36 1.29
C ALA A 590 -40.95 28.24 2.42
N PRO A 591 -41.86 29.23 2.59
CA PRO A 591 -42.82 29.25 3.70
C PRO A 591 -43.74 28.02 3.74
N ASP A 592 -43.94 27.34 2.60
CA ASP A 592 -44.81 26.17 2.49
C ASP A 592 -44.17 24.86 3.01
N TRP A 593 -42.87 24.84 3.32
CA TRP A 593 -42.18 23.62 3.77
C TRP A 593 -42.43 23.25 5.24
N GLY A 594 -42.80 24.22 6.08
CA GLY A 594 -42.91 24.02 7.53
C GLY A 594 -41.63 23.43 8.14
N ASP A 595 -41.77 22.55 9.14
CA ASP A 595 -40.63 21.86 9.78
C ASP A 595 -40.25 20.53 9.11
N HIS A 596 -40.97 20.10 8.08
CA HIS A 596 -40.80 18.79 7.46
C HIS A 596 -39.43 18.60 6.79
N TRP A 597 -38.84 19.67 6.24
CA TRP A 597 -37.54 19.61 5.57
C TRP A 597 -36.41 19.14 6.51
N LEU A 598 -36.46 19.54 7.78
CA LEU A 598 -35.46 19.16 8.77
C LEU A 598 -35.58 17.69 9.14
N GLY A 599 -36.82 17.20 9.27
CA GLY A 599 -37.11 15.78 9.46
C GLY A 599 -36.57 14.92 8.33
N GLU A 600 -36.74 15.34 7.08
CA GLU A 600 -36.24 14.62 5.90
C GLU A 600 -34.70 14.61 5.83
N LEU A 601 -34.04 15.76 6.05
CA LEU A 601 -32.56 15.83 6.01
C LEU A 601 -31.91 15.05 7.16
N THR A 602 -32.52 15.06 8.36
CA THR A 602 -32.05 14.27 9.50
C THR A 602 -32.33 12.78 9.30
N HIS A 603 -33.49 12.41 8.76
CA HIS A 603 -33.82 11.02 8.42
C HIS A 603 -32.89 10.46 7.34
N ALA A 604 -32.55 11.27 6.34
CA ALA A 604 -31.57 10.91 5.31
C ALA A 604 -30.13 10.86 5.83
N GLY A 605 -29.87 11.32 7.07
CA GLY A 605 -28.53 11.43 7.62
C GLY A 605 -27.68 12.52 6.97
N ALA A 606 -28.28 13.43 6.20
CA ALA A 606 -27.59 14.52 5.51
C ALA A 606 -27.12 15.61 6.48
N VAL A 607 -27.84 15.79 7.58
CA VAL A 607 -27.48 16.71 8.67
C VAL A 607 -27.65 16.03 10.02
N ALA A 608 -26.74 16.33 10.94
CA ALA A 608 -26.85 15.98 12.36
C ALA A 608 -27.32 17.20 13.14
N VAL A 609 -28.21 16.98 14.10
CA VAL A 609 -28.53 17.98 15.12
C VAL A 609 -27.59 17.77 16.30
N MET A 610 -26.89 18.82 16.72
CA MET A 610 -25.94 18.82 17.83
C MET A 610 -26.33 19.85 18.88
N PRO A 611 -25.92 19.69 20.15
CA PRO A 611 -26.06 20.76 21.12
C PRO A 611 -25.18 21.98 20.73
N PRO A 612 -25.47 23.18 21.28
CA PRO A 612 -24.72 24.39 20.94
C PRO A 612 -23.21 24.25 21.20
N PRO A 613 -22.35 24.87 20.37
CA PRO A 613 -20.91 24.89 20.59
C PRO A 613 -20.56 25.37 22.01
N GLY A 614 -19.79 24.56 22.76
CA GLY A 614 -19.36 24.90 24.12
C GLY A 614 -20.24 24.35 25.26
N THR A 615 -21.18 23.45 24.96
CA THR A 615 -22.03 22.78 25.97
C THR A 615 -21.68 21.30 26.22
N ALA A 616 -20.59 20.80 25.62
CA ALA A 616 -20.10 19.43 25.73
C ALA A 616 -18.94 19.28 26.73
#